data_AF-A0A2E3S3Z4-F1
#
_entry.id   AF-A0A2E3S3Z4-F1
#
_cell.length_a   1.000
_cell.length_b   1.000
_cell.length_c   1.000
_cell.angle_alpha   90.00
_cell.angle_beta   90.00
_cell.angle_gamma   90.00
#
_symmetry.space_group_name_H-M   'P 1'
#
loop_
_entity.id
_entity.type
_entity.pdbx_description
1 polymer ?
#
loop_
_entity_poly.entity_id
_entity_poly.type
_entity_poly.pdbx_seq_one_letter_code
_entity_poly.pdbx_strand_id
1 'polypeptide(L)'
;MHGHRYRWEAEIEGDVVEDTGVSDEGMLIDFSDVSAILKEYVHDIVDHAFVVYSGDEKALKALEIMGPGHRTLIVDFIPTAENLAKWAFEQVEPHIKSVYGNQLRLVAMHVRETPKSWASWSQ
;
A
#
# COMPACT_ATOMS: atom_id res chain seq x y z
N MET A 1 3.16 0.98 23.09
CA MET A 1 2.72 0.31 21.84
C MET A 1 1.23 0.52 21.69
N HIS A 2 0.76 0.81 20.49
CA HIS A 2 -0.66 0.84 20.17
C HIS A 2 -0.85 0.44 18.70
N GLY A 3 -2.09 0.18 18.28
CA GLY A 3 -2.42 -0.12 16.89
C GLY A 3 -3.42 0.86 16.27
N HIS A 4 -3.39 0.96 14.96
CA HIS A 4 -4.34 1.70 14.14
C HIS A 4 -5.07 0.77 13.19
N ARG A 5 -6.28 1.18 12.78
CA ARG A 5 -6.93 0.59 11.61
C ARG A 5 -6.55 1.42 10.39
N TYR A 6 -5.44 1.04 9.76
CA TYR A 6 -4.97 1.73 8.56
C TYR A 6 -5.96 1.59 7.41
N ARG A 7 -6.13 2.66 6.64
CA ARG A 7 -6.78 2.63 5.32
C ARG A 7 -5.78 3.12 4.29
N TRP A 8 -5.63 2.33 3.22
CA TRP A 8 -4.73 2.58 2.10
C TRP A 8 -5.56 2.93 0.87
N GLU A 9 -5.21 4.01 0.19
CA GLU A 9 -5.91 4.47 -1.01
C GLU A 9 -4.85 4.75 -2.09
N ALA A 10 -5.06 4.22 -3.29
CA ALA A 10 -4.23 4.51 -4.46
C ALA A 10 -4.91 5.56 -5.34
N GLU A 11 -4.15 6.58 -5.74
CA GLU A 11 -4.55 7.55 -6.75
C GLU A 11 -3.85 7.20 -8.06
N ILE A 12 -4.62 6.93 -9.10
CA ILE A 12 -4.15 6.43 -10.39
C ILE A 12 -4.64 7.38 -11.47
N GLU A 13 -3.73 7.78 -12.36
CA GLU A 13 -4.03 8.57 -13.55
C GLU A 13 -3.69 7.78 -14.81
N GLY A 14 -4.44 8.05 -15.88
CA GLY A 14 -4.20 7.44 -17.16
C GLY A 14 -5.26 7.76 -18.21
N ASP A 15 -5.04 7.23 -19.41
CA ASP A 15 -6.01 7.34 -20.50
C ASP A 15 -7.10 6.28 -20.36
N VAL A 16 -8.30 6.62 -20.84
CA VAL A 16 -9.42 5.69 -20.93
C VAL A 16 -9.19 4.72 -22.09
N VAL A 17 -9.55 3.45 -21.93
CA VAL A 17 -9.55 2.47 -23.03
C VAL A 17 -10.66 2.83 -24.04
N GLU A 18 -10.27 3.10 -25.28
CA GLU A 18 -11.17 3.48 -26.39
C GLU A 18 -11.51 2.31 -27.34
N ASP A 19 -10.90 1.14 -27.14
CA ASP A 19 -11.16 -0.05 -27.95
C ASP A 19 -12.61 -0.51 -27.80
N THR A 20 -13.36 -0.49 -28.90
CA THR A 20 -14.79 -0.79 -28.89
C THR A 20 -15.05 -2.29 -28.72
N GLY A 21 -15.89 -2.66 -27.76
CA GLY A 21 -16.33 -4.05 -27.53
C GLY A 21 -15.44 -4.87 -26.58
N VAL A 22 -14.43 -4.27 -25.95
CA VAL A 22 -13.69 -4.90 -24.84
C VAL A 22 -14.40 -4.64 -23.51
N SER A 23 -14.17 -5.48 -22.50
CA SER A 23 -14.79 -5.29 -21.16
C SER A 23 -14.42 -3.98 -20.50
N ASP A 24 -13.25 -3.45 -20.86
CA ASP A 24 -12.63 -2.31 -20.21
C ASP A 24 -12.87 -0.99 -20.95
N GLU A 25 -13.64 -1.02 -22.04
CA GLU A 25 -14.04 0.17 -22.80
C GLU A 25 -14.65 1.21 -21.85
N GLY A 26 -14.07 2.43 -21.84
CA GLY A 26 -14.52 3.50 -20.94
C GLY A 26 -13.88 3.51 -19.55
N MET A 27 -12.95 2.59 -19.24
CA MET A 27 -12.21 2.54 -17.97
C MET A 27 -10.74 2.91 -18.15
N LEU A 28 -10.09 3.39 -17.06
CA LEU A 28 -8.62 3.51 -17.01
C LEU A 28 -7.98 2.16 -16.67
N ILE A 29 -8.55 1.50 -15.65
CA ILE A 29 -8.19 0.20 -15.10
C ILE A 29 -9.41 -0.35 -14.34
N ASP A 30 -9.59 -1.67 -14.31
CA ASP A 30 -10.64 -2.31 -13.51
C ASP A 30 -10.33 -2.15 -12.00
N PHE A 31 -11.33 -1.74 -11.20
CA PHE A 31 -11.15 -1.59 -9.75
C PHE A 31 -10.84 -2.90 -9.02
N SER A 32 -11.24 -4.05 -9.58
CA SER A 32 -10.91 -5.36 -9.04
C SER A 32 -9.41 -5.67 -9.17
N ASP A 33 -8.77 -5.26 -10.26
CA ASP A 33 -7.32 -5.38 -10.42
C ASP A 33 -6.58 -4.50 -9.41
N VAL A 34 -7.00 -3.23 -9.26
CA VAL A 34 -6.44 -2.32 -8.24
C VAL A 34 -6.63 -2.91 -6.84
N SER A 35 -7.79 -3.48 -6.55
CA SER A 35 -8.08 -4.11 -5.25
C SER A 35 -7.20 -5.33 -5.00
N ALA A 36 -6.94 -6.15 -6.02
CA ALA A 36 -6.06 -7.30 -5.92
C ALA A 36 -4.61 -6.88 -5.63
N ILE A 37 -4.12 -5.85 -6.34
CA ILE A 37 -2.77 -5.29 -6.13
C ILE A 37 -2.63 -4.74 -4.71
N LEU A 38 -3.56 -3.87 -4.28
CA LEU A 38 -3.53 -3.32 -2.92
C LEU A 38 -3.65 -4.41 -1.85
N LYS A 39 -4.41 -5.47 -2.14
CA LYS A 39 -4.54 -6.59 -1.23
C LYS A 39 -3.22 -7.34 -1.08
N GLU A 40 -2.61 -7.75 -2.18
CA GLU A 40 -1.40 -8.58 -2.19
C GLU A 40 -0.17 -7.81 -1.66
N TYR A 41 0.05 -6.60 -2.16
CA TYR A 41 1.29 -5.86 -1.94
C TYR A 41 1.27 -4.91 -0.75
N VAL A 42 0.10 -4.68 -0.14
CA VAL A 42 -0.04 -3.80 1.03
C VAL A 42 -0.81 -4.49 2.14
N HIS A 43 -2.09 -4.77 1.94
CA HIS A 43 -2.99 -5.26 3.00
C HIS A 43 -2.47 -6.57 3.60
N ASP A 44 -2.28 -7.60 2.79
CA ASP A 44 -1.91 -8.92 3.27
C ASP A 44 -0.53 -8.90 3.94
N ILE A 45 0.33 -7.93 3.67
CA ILE A 45 1.64 -7.75 4.32
C ILE A 45 1.49 -7.10 5.71
N VAL A 46 0.69 -6.04 5.83
CA VAL A 46 0.56 -5.23 7.05
C VAL A 46 -0.55 -5.73 7.99
N ASP A 47 -1.52 -6.47 7.47
CA ASP A 47 -2.70 -6.90 8.22
C ASP A 47 -2.31 -7.84 9.35
N HIS A 48 -2.83 -7.56 10.54
CA HIS A 48 -2.47 -8.22 11.80
C HIS A 48 -0.96 -8.26 12.11
N ALA A 49 -0.15 -7.41 11.48
CA ALA A 49 1.29 -7.30 11.75
C ALA A 49 1.60 -6.16 12.72
N PHE A 50 2.59 -6.35 13.57
CA PHE A 50 3.25 -5.27 14.28
C PHE A 50 4.36 -4.70 13.40
N VAL A 51 4.22 -3.46 12.92
CA VAL A 51 5.26 -2.80 12.12
C VAL A 51 6.30 -2.17 13.04
N VAL A 52 7.57 -2.56 12.89
CA VAL A 52 8.68 -2.12 13.74
C VAL A 52 9.86 -1.66 12.91
N TYR A 53 10.47 -0.56 13.32
CA TYR A 53 11.71 -0.08 12.71
C TYR A 53 12.88 -1.01 13.07
N SER A 54 13.67 -1.42 12.08
CA SER A 54 14.84 -2.29 12.25
C SER A 54 15.91 -1.71 13.18
N GLY A 55 15.95 -0.39 13.36
CA GLY A 55 16.83 0.27 14.32
C GLY A 55 16.31 0.32 15.77
N ASP A 56 15.08 -0.12 16.05
CA ASP A 56 14.56 -0.19 17.43
C ASP A 56 14.88 -1.55 18.08
N GLU A 57 16.14 -1.70 18.51
CA GLU A 57 16.63 -2.95 19.14
C GLU A 57 15.81 -3.37 20.36
N LYS A 58 15.25 -2.41 21.12
CA LYS A 58 14.46 -2.72 22.32
C LYS A 58 13.12 -3.30 21.95
N ALA A 59 12.44 -2.72 20.96
CA ALA A 59 11.19 -3.27 20.44
C ALA A 59 11.43 -4.65 19.82
N LEU A 60 12.46 -4.83 18.99
CA LEU A 60 12.79 -6.11 18.37
C LEU A 60 12.99 -7.22 19.41
N LYS A 61 13.83 -6.98 20.43
CA LYS A 61 14.04 -7.95 21.53
C LYS A 61 12.76 -8.28 22.29
N ALA A 62 11.85 -7.31 22.45
CA ALA A 62 10.57 -7.55 23.11
C ALA A 62 9.63 -8.42 22.25
N LEU A 63 9.61 -8.19 20.93
CA LEU A 63 8.79 -8.92 19.97
C LEU A 63 9.29 -10.36 19.77
N GLU A 64 10.61 -10.58 19.81
CA GLU A 64 11.22 -11.93 19.76
C GLU A 64 10.68 -12.87 20.85
N ILE A 65 10.39 -12.33 22.05
CA ILE A 65 9.85 -13.10 23.18
C ILE A 65 8.42 -13.61 22.89
N MET A 66 7.66 -12.93 22.02
CA MET A 66 6.30 -13.32 21.68
C MET A 66 6.23 -14.61 20.84
N GLY A 67 7.35 -15.02 20.26
CA GLY A 67 7.47 -16.26 19.49
C GLY A 67 6.86 -16.19 18.09
N PRO A 68 6.90 -17.30 17.32
CA PRO A 68 6.63 -17.32 15.89
C PRO A 68 5.16 -17.11 15.51
N GLY A 69 4.23 -17.19 16.47
CA GLY A 69 2.81 -16.89 16.25
C GLY A 69 2.50 -15.40 16.18
N HIS A 70 3.43 -14.53 16.60
CA HIS A 70 3.30 -13.10 16.47
C HIS A 70 3.84 -12.64 15.11
N ARG A 71 3.00 -11.92 14.37
CA ARG A 71 3.39 -11.37 13.07
C ARG A 71 4.07 -10.03 13.26
N THR A 72 5.35 -9.94 12.91
CA THR A 72 6.11 -8.70 12.92
C THR A 72 6.55 -8.36 11.50
N LEU A 73 6.27 -7.14 11.06
CA LEU A 73 6.81 -6.56 9.85
C LEU A 73 7.97 -5.65 10.23
N ILE A 74 9.19 -6.03 9.89
CA ILE A 74 10.38 -5.23 10.13
C ILE A 74 10.59 -4.33 8.91
N VAL A 75 10.71 -3.02 9.13
CA VAL A 75 10.94 -2.00 8.09
C VAL A 75 12.19 -1.19 8.41
N ASP A 76 12.87 -0.68 7.37
CA ASP A 76 14.12 0.10 7.52
C ASP A 76 13.88 1.62 7.70
N PHE A 77 12.66 1.99 8.11
CA PHE A 77 12.26 3.37 8.36
C PHE A 77 11.39 3.48 9.61
N ILE A 78 11.25 4.69 10.16
CA ILE A 78 10.32 4.95 11.27
C ILE A 78 8.89 4.83 10.73
N PRO A 79 8.02 3.94 11.26
CA PRO A 79 6.72 3.62 10.66
C PRO A 79 5.64 4.68 10.97
N THR A 80 5.89 5.91 10.56
CA THR A 80 4.89 6.99 10.57
C THR A 80 3.96 6.87 9.36
N ALA A 81 2.78 7.50 9.38
CA ALA A 81 1.86 7.52 8.23
C ALA A 81 2.54 7.99 6.93
N GLU A 82 3.43 8.97 6.97
CA GLU A 82 4.16 9.50 5.82
C GLU A 82 5.09 8.45 5.20
N ASN A 83 5.92 7.79 6.02
CA ASN A 83 6.85 6.77 5.53
C ASN A 83 6.12 5.52 5.06
N LEU A 84 5.00 5.18 5.71
CA LEU A 84 4.12 4.11 5.25
C LEU A 84 3.49 4.44 3.90
N ALA A 85 3.07 5.69 3.66
CA ALA A 85 2.54 6.11 2.36
C ALA A 85 3.59 5.97 1.26
N LYS A 86 4.82 6.40 1.53
CA LYS A 86 5.95 6.22 0.61
C LYS A 86 6.24 4.73 0.34
N TRP A 87 6.35 3.93 1.39
CA TRP A 87 6.60 2.50 1.26
C TRP A 87 5.51 1.81 0.42
N ALA A 88 4.24 2.10 0.69
CA ALA A 88 3.14 1.53 -0.08
C ALA A 88 3.15 1.98 -1.55
N PHE A 89 3.58 3.22 -1.84
CA PHE A 89 3.78 3.68 -3.21
C PHE A 89 4.82 2.82 -3.93
N GLU A 90 5.98 2.62 -3.30
CA GLU A 90 7.06 1.80 -3.85
C GLU A 90 6.66 0.32 -4.02
N GLN A 91 5.75 -0.21 -3.17
CA GLN A 91 5.21 -1.56 -3.34
C GLN A 91 4.21 -1.66 -4.49
N VAL A 92 3.41 -0.63 -4.74
CA VAL A 92 2.27 -0.68 -5.68
C VAL A 92 2.66 -0.22 -7.08
N GLU A 93 3.50 0.80 -7.21
CA GLU A 93 3.89 1.43 -8.48
C GLU A 93 4.32 0.41 -9.55
N PRO A 94 5.16 -0.61 -9.26
CA PRO A 94 5.61 -1.56 -10.28
C PRO A 94 4.49 -2.44 -10.87
N HIS A 95 3.33 -2.48 -10.22
CA HIS A 95 2.18 -3.31 -10.58
C HIS A 95 1.07 -2.53 -11.28
N ILE A 96 1.10 -1.19 -11.21
CA ILE A 96 0.18 -0.33 -11.97
C ILE A 96 0.68 -0.22 -13.40
N LYS A 97 0.23 -1.16 -14.24
CA LYS A 97 0.59 -1.26 -15.66
C LYS A 97 -0.66 -1.44 -16.50
N SER A 98 -0.63 -0.82 -17.67
CA SER A 98 -1.64 -1.02 -18.70
C SER A 98 -1.44 -2.35 -19.44
N VAL A 99 -2.56 -2.99 -19.79
CA VAL A 99 -2.62 -4.13 -20.74
C VAL A 99 -2.77 -3.64 -22.20
N TYR A 100 -3.41 -2.48 -22.41
CA TYR A 100 -3.78 -1.95 -23.72
C TYR A 100 -2.80 -0.90 -24.28
N GLY A 101 -1.68 -0.66 -23.59
CA GLY A 101 -0.73 0.40 -23.94
C GLY A 101 -1.21 1.82 -23.62
N ASN A 102 -2.34 1.99 -22.92
CA ASN A 102 -2.73 3.29 -22.34
C ASN A 102 -1.67 3.76 -21.33
N GLN A 103 -1.46 5.07 -21.24
CA GLN A 103 -0.62 5.60 -20.17
C GLN A 103 -1.36 5.36 -18.87
N LEU A 104 -0.74 4.63 -17.94
CA LEU A 104 -1.28 4.39 -16.60
C LEU A 104 -0.14 4.56 -15.61
N ARG A 105 -0.36 5.35 -14.57
CA ARG A 105 0.62 5.57 -13.52
C ARG A 105 -0.03 5.70 -12.15
N LEU A 106 0.67 5.19 -11.14
CA LEU A 106 0.36 5.53 -9.76
C LEU A 106 0.83 6.97 -9.50
N VAL A 107 -0.06 7.82 -9.03
CA VAL A 107 0.23 9.24 -8.74
C VAL A 107 0.48 9.46 -7.27
N ALA A 108 -0.30 8.80 -6.42
CA ALA A 108 -0.12 8.90 -4.98
C ALA A 108 -0.59 7.64 -4.26
N MET A 109 -0.03 7.46 -3.07
CA MET A 109 -0.60 6.58 -2.04
C MET A 109 -0.99 7.43 -0.83
N HIS A 110 -2.19 7.19 -0.32
CA HIS A 110 -2.72 7.84 0.89
C HIS A 110 -2.87 6.81 2.00
N VAL A 111 -2.44 7.18 3.20
CA VAL A 111 -2.49 6.32 4.39
C VAL A 111 -3.21 7.06 5.50
N ARG A 112 -4.30 6.47 5.98
CA ARG A 112 -5.06 6.98 7.12
C ARG A 112 -4.80 6.14 8.36
N GLU A 113 -4.26 6.76 9.41
CA GLU A 113 -4.14 6.14 10.73
C GLU A 113 -5.47 6.18 11.50
N THR A 114 -6.24 7.24 11.28
CA THR A 114 -7.57 7.45 11.85
C THR A 114 -8.47 8.10 10.80
N PRO A 115 -9.79 8.16 11.00
CA PRO A 115 -10.66 8.90 10.08
C PRO A 115 -10.30 10.38 9.90
N LYS A 116 -9.59 10.99 10.87
CA LYS A 116 -9.27 12.44 10.89
C LYS A 116 -7.80 12.75 10.57
N SER A 117 -6.92 11.75 10.50
CA SER A 117 -5.49 11.95 10.25
C SER A 117 -5.01 11.02 9.12
N TRP A 118 -4.38 11.61 8.11
CA TRP A 118 -3.84 10.92 6.96
C TRP A 118 -2.58 11.60 6.44
N ALA A 119 -1.75 10.85 5.74
CA ALA A 119 -0.58 11.31 5.02
C ALA A 119 -0.60 10.80 3.59
N SER A 120 0.16 11.46 2.72
CA SER A 120 0.32 11.05 1.33
C SER A 120 1.72 11.20 0.82
N TRP A 121 2.06 10.28 -0.06
CA TRP A 121 3.25 10.32 -0.89
C TRP A 121 2.83 10.33 -2.35
N SER A 122 3.44 11.21 -3.15
CA SER A 122 3.09 11.42 -4.56
C SER A 122 4.34 11.67 -5.41
N GLN A 123 4.33 11.25 -6.68
CA GLN A 123 5.44 11.41 -7.62
C GLN A 123 5.00 11.79 -9.05
#